data_AF-A0A3D4NP98-F1
#
_entry.id   AF-A0A3D4NP98-F1
#
_cell.length_a   1.000
_cell.length_b   1.000
_cell.length_c   1.000
_cell.angle_alpha   90.00
_cell.angle_beta   90.00
_cell.angle_gamma   90.00
#
_symmetry.space_group_name_H-M   'P 1'
#
loop_
_entity.id
_entity.type
_entity.pdbx_description
1 polymer ?
#
loop_
_entity_poly.entity_id
_entity_poly.type
_entity_poly.pdbx_seq_one_letter_code
_entity_poly.pdbx_strand_id
1 'polypeptide(L)'
;MDAALTPILGQQGVAALYRRSLHLCAANHPRLAGTYDRVQASLDLTALKSVLVEQSEADALFFGEVLLTTFYQLLTTLIGPSLTARLLRGVWEPSLSDTLSQETSP
;
A
#
# COMPACT_ATOMS: atom_id res chain seq x y z
N MET A 1 -5.28 -0.98 -7.10
CA MET A 1 -5.62 -1.78 -5.90
C MET A 1 -7.13 -1.75 -5.61
N ASP A 2 -7.76 -0.58 -5.55
CA ASP A 2 -9.20 -0.43 -5.27
C ASP A 2 -10.13 -1.27 -6.15
N ALA A 3 -9.91 -1.31 -7.47
CA ALA A 3 -10.77 -2.05 -8.39
C ALA A 3 -10.79 -3.57 -8.12
N ALA A 4 -9.70 -4.13 -7.60
CA ALA A 4 -9.60 -5.56 -7.28
C ALA A 4 -10.17 -5.90 -5.90
N LEU A 5 -10.07 -4.97 -4.95
CA LEU A 5 -10.48 -5.20 -3.55
C LEU A 5 -11.92 -4.79 -3.27
N THR A 6 -12.43 -3.77 -3.96
CA THR A 6 -13.80 -3.26 -3.79
C THR A 6 -14.88 -4.34 -3.97
N PRO A 7 -14.80 -5.26 -4.95
CA PRO A 7 -15.80 -6.31 -5.12
C PRO A 7 -15.86 -7.31 -3.95
N ILE A 8 -14.81 -7.39 -3.13
CA ILE A 8 -14.67 -8.39 -2.05
C ILE A 8 -14.91 -7.74 -0.69
N LEU A 9 -14.34 -6.55 -0.46
CA LEU A 9 -14.40 -5.85 0.82
C LEU A 9 -15.41 -4.70 0.84
N GLY A 10 -15.88 -4.25 -0.33
CA GLY A 10 -16.58 -2.97 -0.47
C GLY A 10 -15.66 -1.76 -0.31
N GLN A 11 -16.10 -0.60 -0.82
CA GLN A 11 -15.35 0.66 -0.73
C GLN A 11 -14.97 1.02 0.73
N GLN A 12 -15.93 0.86 1.65
CA GLN A 12 -15.69 1.14 3.06
C GLN A 12 -14.72 0.15 3.71
N GLY A 13 -14.73 -1.12 3.27
CA GLY A 13 -13.78 -2.13 3.74
C GLY A 13 -12.36 -1.83 3.28
N VAL A 14 -12.18 -1.39 2.04
CA VAL A 14 -10.85 -0.97 1.52
C VAL A 14 -10.33 0.25 2.29
N ALA A 15 -11.18 1.26 2.48
CA ALA A 15 -10.82 2.45 3.26
C ALA A 15 -10.50 2.13 4.74
N ALA A 16 -11.24 1.18 5.35
CA ALA A 16 -10.99 0.73 6.71
C ALA A 16 -9.70 -0.07 6.84
N LEU A 17 -9.42 -0.96 5.88
CA LEU A 17 -8.17 -1.71 5.79
C LEU A 17 -6.97 -0.78 5.68
N TYR A 18 -7.03 0.20 4.77
CA TYR A 18 -5.96 1.19 4.60
C TYR A 18 -5.71 2.00 5.87
N ARG A 19 -6.77 2.50 6.53
CA ARG A 19 -6.68 3.19 7.83
C ARG A 19 -6.03 2.32 8.90
N ARG A 20 -6.44 1.06 8.99
CA ARG A 20 -5.92 0.12 9.98
C ARG A 20 -4.43 -0.15 9.75
N SER A 21 -4.01 -0.27 8.49
CA SER A 21 -2.59 -0.41 8.14
C SER A 21 -1.78 0.78 8.62
N LEU A 22 -2.18 2.01 8.26
CA LEU A 22 -1.48 3.24 8.67
C LEU A 22 -1.36 3.34 10.20
N HIS A 23 -2.46 3.07 10.92
CA HIS A 23 -2.48 3.14 12.38
C HIS A 23 -1.52 2.12 13.02
N LEU A 24 -1.46 0.89 12.49
CA LEU A 24 -0.53 -0.13 13.00
C LEU A 24 0.92 0.23 12.70
N CYS A 25 1.21 0.78 11.52
CA CYS A 25 2.56 1.21 11.19
C CYS A 25 3.02 2.38 12.09
N ALA A 26 2.14 3.36 12.34
CA ALA A 26 2.43 4.47 13.26
C ALA A 26 2.74 3.97 14.68
N ALA A 27 1.96 3.02 15.18
CA ALA A 27 2.13 2.45 16.51
C ALA A 27 3.45 1.66 16.66
N ASN A 28 3.86 0.95 15.61
CA ASN A 28 5.04 0.07 15.64
C ASN A 28 6.34 0.77 15.25
N HIS A 29 6.26 1.94 14.60
CA HIS A 29 7.43 2.66 14.08
C HIS A 29 7.40 4.14 14.51
N PRO A 30 7.78 4.47 15.76
CA PRO A 30 7.74 5.83 16.28
C PRO A 30 8.51 6.85 15.44
N ARG A 31 9.60 6.41 14.81
CA ARG A 31 10.42 7.23 13.89
C ARG A 31 9.64 7.77 12.69
N LEU A 32 8.57 7.09 12.29
CA LEU A 32 7.71 7.45 11.16
C LEU A 32 6.29 7.85 11.58
N ALA A 33 6.01 7.98 12.89
CA ALA A 33 4.66 8.30 13.36
C ALA A 33 4.13 9.61 12.74
N GLY A 34 4.97 10.65 12.64
CA GLY A 34 4.58 11.93 12.03
C GLY A 34 4.27 11.84 10.53
N THR A 35 4.94 10.94 9.79
CA THR A 35 4.59 10.69 8.39
C THR A 35 3.29 9.92 8.27
N TYR A 36 3.06 8.90 9.10
CA TYR A 36 1.79 8.17 9.11
C TYR A 36 0.59 9.06 9.49
N ASP A 37 0.72 9.94 10.48
CA ASP A 37 -0.34 10.86 10.90
C ASP A 37 -0.77 11.81 9.77
N ARG A 38 0.21 12.36 9.03
CA ARG A 38 -0.05 13.26 7.90
C ARG A 38 -0.79 12.55 6.76
N VAL A 39 -0.44 11.29 6.49
CA VAL A 39 -1.11 10.46 5.48
C VAL A 39 -2.51 10.04 5.96
N GLN A 40 -2.66 9.70 7.23
CA GLN A 40 -3.94 9.31 7.80
C GLN A 40 -4.95 10.48 7.82
N ALA A 41 -4.51 11.71 8.05
CA ALA A 41 -5.37 12.88 8.06
C ALA A 41 -5.99 13.20 6.69
N SER A 42 -5.28 12.87 5.60
CA SER A 42 -5.69 13.16 4.24
C SER A 42 -6.47 12.01 3.58
N LEU A 43 -6.22 10.77 4.02
CA LEU A 43 -6.87 9.56 3.52
C LEU A 43 -6.81 9.39 1.98
N ASP A 44 -5.80 9.99 1.36
CA ASP A 44 -5.66 10.08 -0.09
C ASP A 44 -4.29 9.55 -0.51
N LEU A 45 -4.27 8.70 -1.55
CA LEU A 45 -3.05 8.21 -2.17
C LEU A 45 -2.20 9.36 -2.75
N THR A 46 -2.83 10.46 -3.15
CA THR A 46 -2.13 11.67 -3.61
C THR A 46 -1.32 12.27 -2.47
N ALA A 47 -1.91 12.37 -1.28
CA ALA A 47 -1.22 12.88 -0.11
C ALA A 47 -0.13 11.93 0.38
N LEU A 48 -0.35 10.61 0.29
CA LEU A 48 0.72 9.63 0.52
C LEU A 48 1.92 9.89 -0.39
N LYS A 49 1.68 10.11 -1.69
CA LYS A 49 2.73 10.41 -2.66
C LYS A 49 3.47 11.71 -2.31
N SER A 50 2.75 12.76 -1.92
CA SER A 50 3.38 14.02 -1.47
C SER A 50 4.27 13.80 -0.25
N VAL A 51 3.81 13.03 0.75
CA VAL A 51 4.60 12.73 1.94
C VAL A 51 5.86 11.93 1.60
N LEU A 52 5.76 10.95 0.70
CA LEU A 52 6.92 10.16 0.25
C LEU A 52 7.98 11.01 -0.47
N VAL A 53 7.56 12.00 -1.27
CA VAL A 53 8.48 12.91 -1.98
C VAL A 53 9.24 13.82 -1.00
N GLU A 54 8.65 14.15 0.14
CA GLU A 54 9.31 14.95 1.19
C GLU A 54 10.30 14.15 2.04
N GLN A 55 10.27 12.81 1.98
CA GLN A 55 11.18 11.95 2.76
C GLN A 55 12.52 11.73 2.05
N SER A 56 13.51 11.30 2.83
CA SER A 56 14.72 10.69 2.25
C SER A 56 14.34 9.39 1.51
N GLU A 57 15.13 9.01 0.50
CA GLU A 57 14.89 7.76 -0.23
C GLU A 57 14.83 6.54 0.70
N ALA A 58 15.73 6.47 1.70
CA ALA A 58 15.75 5.40 2.68
C ALA A 58 14.48 5.37 3.55
N ASP A 59 14.01 6.53 4.01
CA ASP A 59 12.79 6.60 4.82
C ASP A 59 11.53 6.33 3.99
N ALA A 60 11.50 6.77 2.72
CA ALA A 60 10.41 6.51 1.79
C ALA A 60 10.28 5.01 1.46
N LEU A 61 11.40 4.34 1.18
CA LEU A 61 11.46 2.90 0.94
C LEU A 61 11.01 2.12 2.19
N PHE A 62 11.58 2.45 3.35
CA PHE A 62 11.23 1.79 4.61
C PHE A 62 9.75 1.99 4.96
N PHE A 63 9.23 3.21 4.83
CA PHE A 63 7.81 3.50 5.04
C PHE A 63 6.93 2.67 4.11
N GLY A 64 7.27 2.62 2.82
CA GLY A 64 6.52 1.89 1.80
C GLY A 64 6.49 0.39 2.06
N GLU A 65 7.64 -0.20 2.38
CA GLU A 65 7.77 -1.62 2.71
C GLU A 65 6.94 -2.00 3.93
N VAL A 66 7.05 -1.23 5.02
CA VAL A 66 6.31 -1.46 6.26
C VAL A 66 4.80 -1.35 6.03
N LEU A 67 4.36 -0.32 5.30
CA LEU A 67 2.94 -0.11 5.01
C LEU A 67 2.36 -1.23 4.16
N LEU A 68 3.06 -1.62 3.10
CA LEU A 68 2.63 -2.67 2.17
C LEU A 68 2.61 -4.04 2.86
N THR A 69 3.62 -4.35 3.67
CA THR A 69 3.68 -5.60 4.44
C THR A 69 2.54 -5.68 5.45
N THR A 70 2.27 -4.59 6.17
CA THR A 70 1.15 -4.53 7.14
C THR A 70 -0.19 -4.70 6.43
N PHE A 71 -0.38 -4.02 5.29
CA PHE A 71 -1.58 -4.15 4.47
C PHE A 71 -1.78 -5.59 3.97
N TYR A 72 -0.72 -6.22 3.46
CA TYR A 72 -0.74 -7.62 3.00
C TYR A 72 -1.14 -8.58 4.12
N GLN A 73 -0.57 -8.40 5.32
CA GLN A 73 -0.87 -9.25 6.47
C GLN A 73 -2.33 -9.10 6.91
N LEU A 74 -2.83 -7.87 7.04
CA LEU A 74 -4.23 -7.63 7.39
C LEU A 74 -5.19 -8.20 6.35
N LEU A 75 -4.89 -8.01 5.06
CA LEU A 75 -5.68 -8.58 3.97
C LEU A 75 -5.67 -10.12 4.05
N THR A 76 -4.51 -10.73 4.27
CA THR A 76 -4.36 -12.18 4.45
C THR A 76 -5.20 -12.69 5.62
N THR A 77 -5.27 -11.97 6.73
CA THR A 77 -6.13 -12.33 7.87
C THR A 77 -7.62 -12.20 7.54
N LEU A 78 -8.02 -11.21 6.73
CA LEU A 78 -9.42 -10.94 6.39
C LEU A 78 -10.00 -11.93 5.37
N ILE A 79 -9.25 -12.24 4.32
CA ILE A 79 -9.76 -12.98 3.15
C ILE A 79 -8.99 -14.27 2.85
N GLY A 80 -7.96 -14.57 3.65
CA GLY A 80 -7.11 -15.73 3.50
C GLY A 80 -5.93 -15.53 2.53
N PRO A 81 -4.86 -16.33 2.68
CA PRO A 81 -3.62 -16.18 1.92
C PRO A 81 -3.79 -16.48 0.43
N SER A 82 -4.57 -17.51 0.08
CA SER A 82 -4.78 -17.89 -1.32
C SER A 82 -5.48 -16.78 -2.13
N LEU A 83 -6.50 -16.14 -1.55
CA LEU A 83 -7.22 -15.07 -2.21
C LEU A 83 -6.38 -13.79 -2.27
N THR A 84 -5.67 -13.47 -1.18
CA THR A 84 -4.75 -12.33 -1.11
C THR A 84 -3.69 -12.40 -2.21
N ALA A 85 -2.98 -13.54 -2.33
CA ALA A 85 -1.95 -13.74 -3.34
C ALA A 85 -2.51 -13.59 -4.76
N ARG A 86 -3.72 -14.12 -5.03
CA ARG A 86 -4.35 -14.05 -6.36
C ARG A 86 -4.75 -12.62 -6.74
N LEU A 87 -5.32 -11.86 -5.80
CA LEU A 87 -5.71 -10.48 -6.05
C LEU A 87 -4.51 -9.57 -6.28
N LEU A 88 -3.47 -9.73 -5.46
CA LEU A 88 -2.27 -8.92 -5.56
C LEU A 88 -1.47 -9.24 -6.82
N ARG A 89 -1.45 -10.51 -7.24
CA ARG A 89 -0.86 -10.89 -8.54
C ARG A 89 -1.48 -10.12 -9.69
N GLY A 90 -2.82 -10.05 -9.76
CA GLY A 90 -3.51 -9.28 -10.81
C GLY A 90 -3.29 -7.77 -10.74
N VAL A 91 -2.88 -7.23 -9.59
CA VAL A 91 -2.48 -5.81 -9.44
C VAL A 91 -1.03 -5.58 -9.89
N TRP A 92 -0.14 -6.55 -9.67
CA TRP A 92 1.29 -6.44 -10.02
C TRP A 92 1.60 -6.78 -11.48
N GLU A 93 0.89 -7.73 -12.09
CA GLU A 93 1.14 -8.16 -13.47
C GLU A 93 1.15 -7.00 -14.48
N PRO A 94 0.18 -6.06 -14.49
CA PRO A 94 0.21 -4.91 -15.40
C PRO A 94 1.41 -3.98 -15.16
N SER A 95 1.79 -3.77 -13.89
CA SER A 95 2.91 -2.88 -13.53
C SER A 95 4.28 -3.44 -13.91
N LEU A 96 4.42 -4.77 -13.95
CA LEU A 96 5.64 -5.44 -14.38
C LEU A 96 5.79 -5.46 -15.90
N SER A 97 4.67 -5.53 -16.65
CA SER A 97 4.69 -5.47 -18.11
C SER A 97 5.13 -4.10 -18.64
N ASP A 98 4.75 -3.00 -17.99
CA ASP A 98 5.22 -1.65 -18.37
C ASP A 98 6.73 -1.47 -18.21
N THR A 99 7.36 -2.21 -17.30
CA THR A 99 8.83 -2.15 -17.11
C THR A 99 9.57 -2.92 -18.22
N LEU A 100 8.99 -4.02 -18.72
CA LEU A 100 9.64 -4.88 -19.72
C LEU A 100 9.59 -4.30 -21.14
N SER A 101 8.60 -3.44 -21.44
CA SER A 101 8.43 -2.88 -22.79
C SER A 101 9.41 -1.75 -23.14
N GLN A 102 10.21 -1.23 -22.20
CA GLN A 102 11.22 -0.20 -22.50
C GLN A 102 12.65 -0.74 -22.69
N GLU A 103 12.90 -2.03 -22.50
CA GLU A 103 14.26 -2.62 -22.64
C GLU A 103 14.53 -3.26 -24.00
N THR A 104 13.65 -3.09 -24.99
CA THR A 104 13.88 -3.54 -26.37
C THR A 104 13.72 -2.39 -27.35
N SER A 105 14.72 -1.52 -27.43
CA SER A 105 14.95 -0.73 -28.65
C SER A 105 16.46 -0.77 -28.97
N PRO A 106 16.86 -1.34 -30.13
CA PRO A 106 18.25 -1.36 -30.59
C PRO A 106 18.71 0.01 -31.11
#